data_AF-A0A3E2CRC2-F1
#
_entry.id   AF-A0A3E2CRC2-F1
#
_cell.length_a   1.000
_cell.length_b   1.000
_cell.length_c   1.000
_cell.angle_alpha   90.00
_cell.angle_beta   90.00
_cell.angle_gamma   90.00
#
_symmetry.space_group_name_H-M   'P 1'
#
loop_
_entity.id
_entity.type
_entity.pdbx_description
1 polymer ?
#
loop_
_entity_poly.entity_id
_entity_poly.type
_entity_poly.pdbx_seq_one_letter_code
_entity_poly.pdbx_strand_id
1 'polypeptide(L)'
;MQETSVTGMPLPHEDEDGTPIPVTIPVALGTHTHAVFTTRLGGISEGSFASLNLGGRTGDSEEAVASNRAALQKALQADLSLVAQVHSREVFDADSVVDSWNTSYGFDATGFADSQLRIEADAQVSTACSLALGMFAADCLPVLLADDEAGVIAAAHCGRKGLMAGVLDAVIEAMCEKGAERSRITAVL
;
A
#
# COMPACT_ATOMS: atom_id res chain seq x y z
N MET A 1 -6.41 35.90 -31.28
CA MET A 1 -6.48 34.67 -30.48
C MET A 1 -5.10 34.03 -30.58
N GLN A 2 -4.28 34.20 -29.54
CA GLN A 2 -3.01 33.47 -29.44
C GLN A 2 -3.33 32.14 -28.77
N GLU A 3 -3.17 31.04 -29.50
CA GLU A 3 -3.16 29.71 -28.92
C GLU A 3 -1.92 29.58 -28.03
N THR A 4 -2.13 29.58 -26.72
CA THR A 4 -1.15 29.07 -25.77
C THR A 4 -1.10 27.56 -25.90
N SER A 5 -0.25 27.07 -26.81
CA SER A 5 0.20 25.68 -26.82
C SER A 5 1.04 25.45 -25.56
N VAL A 6 0.42 24.88 -24.53
CA VAL A 6 1.16 24.29 -23.41
C VAL A 6 1.63 22.93 -23.88
N THR A 7 2.76 22.89 -24.60
CA THR A 7 3.53 21.64 -24.73
C THR A 7 4.12 21.32 -23.36
N GLY A 8 3.32 20.68 -22.51
CA GLY A 8 3.82 20.14 -21.25
C GLY A 8 4.94 19.16 -21.57
N MET A 9 6.14 19.41 -21.06
CA MET A 9 7.18 18.39 -21.07
C MET A 9 6.61 17.13 -20.41
N PRO A 10 6.77 15.94 -21.02
CA PRO A 10 6.34 14.71 -20.38
C PRO A 10 7.00 14.63 -19.00
N LEU A 11 6.21 14.30 -17.98
CA LEU A 11 6.74 14.09 -16.64
C LEU A 11 7.82 12.99 -16.72
N PRO A 12 8.98 13.17 -16.07
CA PRO A 12 10.01 12.14 -16.07
C PRO A 12 9.44 10.87 -15.44
N HIS A 13 9.64 9.74 -16.13
CA HIS A 13 9.19 8.41 -15.67
C HIS A 13 10.21 7.73 -14.75
N GLU A 14 11.43 8.26 -14.71
CA GLU A 14 12.57 7.80 -13.90
C GLU A 14 13.28 9.01 -13.28
N ASP A 15 13.98 8.79 -12.16
CA ASP A 15 14.86 9.77 -11.56
C ASP A 15 16.26 9.77 -12.19
N GLU A 16 17.18 10.58 -11.65
CA GLU A 16 18.55 10.72 -12.16
C GLU A 16 19.36 9.41 -12.11
N ASP A 17 18.97 8.47 -11.26
CA ASP A 17 19.60 7.16 -11.11
C ASP A 17 18.95 6.08 -12.00
N GLY A 18 17.94 6.43 -12.79
CA GLY A 18 17.14 5.48 -13.58
C GLY A 18 16.12 4.69 -12.74
N THR A 19 15.83 5.12 -11.50
CA THR A 19 14.79 4.50 -10.68
C THR A 19 13.43 4.97 -11.18
N PRO A 20 12.45 4.08 -11.44
CA PRO A 20 11.12 4.51 -11.83
C PRO A 20 10.49 5.43 -10.78
N ILE A 21 9.65 6.38 -11.20
CA ILE A 21 8.94 7.31 -10.29
C ILE A 21 7.45 6.94 -10.28
N PRO A 22 6.95 6.25 -9.23
CA PRO A 22 5.55 5.89 -9.11
C PRO A 22 4.65 7.13 -9.12
N VAL A 23 3.63 7.11 -9.96
CA VAL A 23 2.62 8.16 -9.94
C VAL A 23 1.58 7.81 -8.87
N THR A 24 1.55 8.64 -7.82
CA THR A 24 0.67 8.47 -6.65
C THR A 24 -0.32 9.62 -6.54
N ILE A 25 -1.46 9.35 -5.93
CA ILE A 25 -2.51 10.31 -5.59
C ILE A 25 -2.47 10.46 -4.07
N PRO A 26 -1.88 11.54 -3.54
CA PRO A 26 -1.86 11.77 -2.10
C PRO A 26 -3.26 12.06 -1.58
N VAL A 27 -3.58 11.53 -0.41
CA VAL A 27 -4.86 11.75 0.27
C VAL A 27 -4.64 12.19 1.70
N ALA A 28 -5.50 13.10 2.18
CA ALA A 28 -5.42 13.61 3.53
C ALA A 28 -6.08 12.63 4.51
N LEU A 29 -5.28 12.04 5.41
CA LEU A 29 -5.77 11.28 6.58
C LEU A 29 -5.48 11.99 7.90
N GLY A 30 -4.56 12.97 7.88
CA GLY A 30 -4.10 13.68 9.06
C GLY A 30 -2.98 14.64 8.71
N THR A 31 -2.49 15.34 9.72
CA THR A 31 -1.34 16.26 9.62
C THR A 31 0.00 15.55 9.70
N HIS A 32 0.05 14.39 10.36
CA HIS A 32 1.26 13.60 10.58
C HIS A 32 1.22 12.25 9.85
N THR A 33 0.07 11.90 9.27
CA THR A 33 -0.14 10.67 8.52
C THR A 33 0.01 10.90 7.01
N HIS A 34 0.87 10.11 6.37
CA HIS A 34 1.00 10.09 4.91
C HIS A 34 0.18 8.92 4.35
N ALA A 35 -0.63 9.22 3.32
CA ALA A 35 -1.42 8.21 2.62
C ALA A 35 -1.49 8.53 1.14
N VAL A 36 -1.43 7.48 0.32
CA VAL A 36 -1.51 7.61 -1.14
C VAL A 36 -2.28 6.44 -1.73
N PHE A 37 -2.93 6.69 -2.86
CA PHE A 37 -3.30 5.64 -3.80
C PHE A 37 -2.29 5.62 -4.95
N THR A 38 -1.75 4.45 -5.29
CA THR A 38 -0.91 4.33 -6.48
C THR A 38 -1.78 4.31 -7.73
N THR A 39 -1.23 4.77 -8.86
CA THR A 39 -1.81 4.51 -10.18
C THR A 39 -1.02 3.40 -10.87
N ARG A 40 -1.47 2.95 -12.04
CA ARG A 40 -0.69 2.02 -12.87
C ARG A 40 0.56 2.64 -13.52
N LEU A 41 0.79 3.94 -13.37
CA LEU A 41 1.84 4.68 -14.07
C LEU A 41 3.09 4.81 -13.20
N GLY A 42 4.26 4.88 -13.84
CA GLY A 42 5.53 5.16 -13.15
C GLY A 42 6.27 3.93 -12.64
N GLY A 43 6.14 2.79 -13.33
CA GLY A 43 6.94 1.58 -13.08
C GLY A 43 7.56 1.03 -14.35
N ILE A 44 8.15 -0.17 -14.26
CA ILE A 44 8.88 -0.82 -15.36
C ILE A 44 8.24 -2.12 -15.88
N SER A 45 7.08 -2.51 -15.34
CA SER A 45 6.35 -3.68 -15.84
C SER A 45 5.86 -3.44 -17.27
N GLU A 46 5.70 -4.51 -18.04
CA GLU A 46 5.33 -4.44 -19.46
C GLU A 46 3.98 -5.10 -19.77
N GLY A 47 3.47 -4.89 -20.98
CA GLY A 47 2.27 -5.53 -21.49
C GLY A 47 1.03 -5.30 -20.61
N SER A 48 0.36 -6.38 -20.24
CA SER A 48 -0.85 -6.32 -19.38
C SER A 48 -0.58 -5.80 -17.98
N PHE A 49 0.68 -5.85 -17.52
CA PHE A 49 1.10 -5.36 -16.20
C PHE A 49 1.61 -3.91 -16.24
N ALA A 50 1.68 -3.30 -17.43
CA ALA A 50 2.31 -1.99 -17.56
C ALA A 50 1.58 -0.91 -16.75
N SER A 51 2.27 -0.07 -15.98
CA SER A 51 3.73 0.02 -15.77
C SER A 51 4.14 -0.24 -14.31
N LEU A 52 3.33 0.16 -13.34
CA LEU A 52 3.59 0.01 -11.90
C LEU A 52 2.79 -1.15 -11.30
N ASN A 53 3.10 -2.38 -11.70
CA ASN A 53 2.54 -3.54 -11.03
C ASN A 53 3.34 -3.84 -9.75
N LEU A 54 2.64 -3.85 -8.62
CA LEU A 54 3.20 -4.14 -7.29
C LEU A 54 2.88 -5.57 -6.84
N GLY A 55 2.01 -6.27 -7.56
CA GLY A 55 1.53 -7.61 -7.23
C GLY A 55 2.18 -8.66 -8.12
N GLY A 56 2.95 -9.57 -7.53
CA GLY A 56 3.64 -10.62 -8.29
C GLY A 56 2.79 -11.85 -8.63
N ARG A 57 1.73 -12.13 -7.88
CA ARG A 57 0.94 -13.38 -7.98
C ARG A 57 0.33 -13.65 -9.36
N THR A 58 0.18 -12.61 -10.19
CA THR A 58 -0.46 -12.68 -11.51
C THR A 58 0.52 -13.01 -12.65
N GLY A 59 1.80 -13.25 -12.35
CA GLY A 59 2.78 -13.75 -13.33
C GLY A 59 3.60 -12.68 -14.04
N ASP A 60 3.73 -11.50 -13.44
CA ASP A 60 4.66 -10.47 -13.90
C ASP A 60 6.12 -10.84 -13.56
N SER A 61 7.08 -10.14 -14.17
CA SER A 61 8.51 -10.31 -13.89
C SER A 61 8.84 -10.00 -12.43
N GLU A 62 9.58 -10.89 -11.78
CA GLU A 62 10.06 -10.71 -10.41
C GLU A 62 10.88 -9.44 -10.24
N GLU A 63 11.75 -9.17 -11.21
CA GLU A 63 12.61 -7.98 -11.25
C GLU A 63 11.78 -6.70 -11.40
N ALA A 64 10.75 -6.72 -12.26
CA ALA A 64 9.89 -5.57 -12.47
C ALA A 64 9.09 -5.24 -11.19
N VAL A 65 8.49 -6.24 -10.56
CA VAL A 65 7.73 -6.07 -9.30
C VAL A 65 8.65 -5.60 -8.17
N ALA A 66 9.86 -6.17 -8.04
CA ALA A 66 10.84 -5.74 -7.05
C ALA A 66 11.26 -4.28 -7.26
N SER A 67 11.57 -3.88 -8.49
CA SER A 67 11.92 -2.51 -8.85
C SER A 67 10.78 -1.53 -8.55
N ASN A 68 9.55 -1.85 -8.94
CA ASN A 68 8.36 -1.03 -8.68
C ASN A 68 8.11 -0.82 -7.18
N ARG A 69 8.33 -1.86 -6.36
CA ARG A 69 8.17 -1.79 -4.90
C ARG A 69 9.26 -0.95 -4.26
N ALA A 70 10.53 -1.15 -4.65
CA ALA A 70 11.65 -0.36 -4.16
C ALA A 70 11.47 1.13 -4.48
N ALA A 71 11.00 1.42 -5.69
CA ALA A 71 10.66 2.79 -6.10
C ALA A 71 9.52 3.39 -5.26
N LEU A 72 8.48 2.61 -4.95
CA LEU A 72 7.40 3.07 -4.08
C LEU A 72 7.88 3.33 -2.65
N GLN A 73 8.71 2.46 -2.09
CA GLN A 73 9.32 2.69 -0.77
C GLN A 73 10.16 3.96 -0.74
N LYS A 74 10.98 4.19 -1.79
CA LYS A 74 11.76 5.44 -1.93
C LYS A 74 10.84 6.67 -1.96
N ALA A 75 9.74 6.60 -2.71
CA ALA A 75 8.76 7.68 -2.80
C ALA A 75 8.02 7.93 -1.48
N LEU A 76 7.72 6.88 -0.73
CA LEU A 76 7.03 6.94 0.58
C LEU A 76 7.98 7.23 1.75
N GLN A 77 9.29 7.05 1.56
CA GLN A 77 10.31 7.10 2.60
C GLN A 77 10.03 6.13 3.77
N ALA A 78 9.46 4.97 3.45
CA ALA A 78 9.06 3.95 4.41
C ALA A 78 9.20 2.55 3.81
N ASP A 79 9.40 1.56 4.67
CA ASP A 79 9.34 0.15 4.28
C ASP A 79 7.89 -0.27 4.01
N LEU A 80 7.69 -1.10 2.99
CA LEU A 80 6.36 -1.47 2.55
C LEU A 80 5.93 -2.81 3.17
N SER A 81 4.79 -2.86 3.84
CA SER A 81 4.18 -4.10 4.36
C SER A 81 3.04 -4.57 3.45
N LEU A 82 3.16 -5.80 2.93
CA LEU A 82 2.20 -6.42 2.02
C LEU A 82 1.78 -7.80 2.54
N VAL A 83 0.48 -8.11 2.42
CA VAL A 83 -0.12 -9.38 2.87
C VAL A 83 -0.79 -10.12 1.71
N ALA A 84 -0.97 -11.43 1.85
CA ALA A 84 -1.73 -12.23 0.90
C ALA A 84 -3.23 -12.07 1.12
N GLN A 85 -3.86 -11.19 0.35
CA GLN A 85 -5.31 -10.96 0.39
C GLN A 85 -6.11 -12.18 -0.06
N VAL A 86 -7.09 -12.58 0.78
CA VAL A 86 -7.93 -13.77 0.59
C VAL A 86 -9.43 -13.47 0.68
N HIS A 87 -9.80 -12.19 0.69
CA HIS A 87 -11.16 -11.67 0.83
C HIS A 87 -11.84 -12.07 2.15
N SER A 88 -11.06 -12.12 3.23
CA SER A 88 -11.43 -12.39 4.61
C SER A 88 -11.78 -11.11 5.41
N ARG A 89 -11.93 -11.24 6.73
CA ARG A 89 -11.98 -10.13 7.69
C ARG A 89 -10.72 -10.05 8.56
N GLU A 90 -9.71 -10.87 8.27
CA GLU A 90 -8.52 -10.99 9.13
C GLU A 90 -7.66 -9.73 9.04
N VAL A 91 -7.22 -9.27 10.21
CA VAL A 91 -6.38 -8.08 10.38
C VAL A 91 -4.99 -8.53 10.82
N PHE A 92 -3.98 -8.08 10.10
CA PHE A 92 -2.59 -8.32 10.46
C PHE A 92 -2.00 -7.14 11.23
N ASP A 93 -1.43 -7.41 12.41
CA ASP A 93 -0.65 -6.41 13.16
C ASP A 93 0.78 -6.37 12.62
N ALA A 94 1.06 -5.35 11.80
CA ALA A 94 2.33 -5.17 11.11
C ALA A 94 3.48 -4.78 12.06
N ASP A 95 3.20 -4.35 13.29
CA ASP A 95 4.27 -4.08 14.27
C ASP A 95 5.05 -5.35 14.64
N SER A 96 4.40 -6.52 14.52
CA SER A 96 5.01 -7.81 14.88
C SER A 96 6.20 -8.21 14.00
N VAL A 97 6.43 -7.51 12.88
CA VAL A 97 7.44 -7.87 11.87
C VAL A 97 8.49 -6.80 11.61
N VAL A 98 8.35 -5.61 12.23
CA VAL A 98 9.24 -4.44 12.00
C VAL A 98 10.72 -4.79 12.19
N ASP A 99 11.05 -5.63 13.19
CA ASP A 99 12.43 -5.92 13.58
C ASP A 99 12.95 -7.30 13.13
N SER A 100 12.11 -8.15 12.53
CA SER A 100 12.40 -9.58 12.32
C SER A 100 12.56 -9.99 10.87
N TRP A 101 11.97 -9.26 9.91
CA TRP A 101 11.90 -9.69 8.51
C TRP A 101 12.02 -8.52 7.52
N ASN A 102 13.20 -7.91 7.43
CA ASN A 102 13.45 -6.90 6.39
C ASN A 102 14.07 -7.55 5.14
N THR A 103 13.38 -7.48 3.99
CA THR A 103 13.92 -7.86 2.68
C THR A 103 14.24 -6.62 1.86
N SER A 104 14.96 -6.77 0.74
CA SER A 104 15.45 -5.64 -0.07
C SER A 104 14.38 -4.65 -0.56
N TYR A 105 13.10 -5.02 -0.50
CA TYR A 105 11.98 -4.15 -0.90
C TYR A 105 10.81 -4.19 0.11
N GLY A 106 11.15 -4.30 1.41
CA GLY A 106 10.19 -4.24 2.52
C GLY A 106 9.76 -5.62 3.04
N PHE A 107 8.57 -5.67 3.63
CA PHE A 107 7.95 -6.90 4.12
C PHE A 107 6.93 -7.43 3.12
N ASP A 108 7.35 -8.44 2.35
CA ASP A 108 6.46 -9.14 1.41
C ASP A 108 6.00 -10.50 1.95
N ALA A 109 4.81 -10.52 2.55
CA ALA A 109 4.13 -11.75 2.95
C ALA A 109 3.06 -12.22 1.94
N THR A 110 3.11 -11.75 0.70
CA THR A 110 2.14 -12.11 -0.36
C THR A 110 2.37 -13.52 -0.93
N GLY A 111 3.58 -14.07 -0.75
CA GLY A 111 3.97 -15.42 -1.15
C GLY A 111 4.62 -15.52 -2.54
N PHE A 112 5.38 -14.50 -2.96
CA PHE A 112 6.07 -14.49 -4.25
C PHE A 112 7.32 -15.38 -4.28
N ALA A 113 8.09 -15.40 -3.20
CA ALA A 113 9.07 -16.45 -2.96
C ALA A 113 8.36 -17.67 -2.34
N ASP A 114 8.92 -18.87 -2.54
CA ASP A 114 8.62 -20.11 -1.82
C ASP A 114 8.97 -19.99 -0.32
N SER A 115 8.47 -18.92 0.31
CA SER A 115 8.74 -18.53 1.67
C SER A 115 7.62 -19.12 2.53
N GLN A 116 8.03 -19.78 3.61
CA GLN A 116 7.14 -20.29 4.65
C GLN A 116 6.41 -19.17 5.43
N LEU A 117 6.41 -17.93 4.92
CA LEU A 117 6.05 -16.68 5.61
C LEU A 117 4.84 -15.99 4.97
N ARG A 118 4.00 -16.73 4.25
CA ARG A 118 2.77 -16.18 3.69
C ARG A 118 1.77 -15.84 4.80
N ILE A 119 1.41 -14.56 4.91
CA ILE A 119 0.43 -14.07 5.88
C ILE A 119 -0.87 -13.76 5.14
N GLU A 120 -1.93 -14.48 5.48
CA GLU A 120 -3.28 -14.22 4.95
C GLU A 120 -3.97 -13.16 5.79
N ALA A 121 -4.32 -12.04 5.17
CA ALA A 121 -5.09 -10.98 5.80
C ALA A 121 -5.72 -10.09 4.72
N ASP A 122 -6.79 -9.38 5.09
CA ASP A 122 -7.46 -8.40 4.23
C ASP A 122 -7.54 -7.02 4.89
N ALA A 123 -6.86 -6.85 6.01
CA ALA A 123 -6.53 -5.56 6.59
C ALA A 123 -5.19 -5.63 7.33
N GLN A 124 -4.57 -4.47 7.52
CA GLN A 124 -3.36 -4.30 8.31
C GLN A 124 -3.53 -3.12 9.25
N VAL A 125 -2.87 -3.17 10.41
CA VAL A 125 -2.80 -2.07 11.38
C VAL A 125 -1.36 -1.94 11.90
N SER A 126 -0.92 -0.71 12.22
CA SER A 126 0.41 -0.45 12.76
C SER A 126 0.49 0.88 13.52
N THR A 127 1.46 0.99 14.43
CA THR A 127 1.91 2.26 15.02
C THR A 127 3.38 2.57 14.68
N ALA A 128 4.01 1.78 13.82
CA ALA A 128 5.40 1.97 13.42
C ALA A 128 5.53 3.04 12.32
N CYS A 129 6.21 4.15 12.64
CA CYS A 129 6.43 5.25 11.68
C CYS A 129 7.33 4.87 10.48
N SER A 130 8.04 3.74 10.55
CA SER A 130 8.89 3.24 9.47
C SER A 130 8.15 2.39 8.43
N LEU A 131 6.87 2.10 8.65
CA LEU A 131 6.08 1.22 7.78
C LEU A 131 4.97 1.96 7.03
N ALA A 132 4.85 1.64 5.74
CA ALA A 132 3.67 1.90 4.93
C ALA A 132 2.87 0.60 4.75
N LEU A 133 1.56 0.65 5.04
CA LEU A 133 0.66 -0.50 4.93
C LEU A 133 0.06 -0.55 3.52
N GLY A 134 0.44 -1.56 2.73
CA GLY A 134 -0.03 -1.73 1.35
C GLY A 134 -1.14 -2.76 1.22
N MET A 135 -2.23 -2.39 0.53
CA MET A 135 -3.29 -3.31 0.11
C MET A 135 -3.48 -3.19 -1.41
N PHE A 136 -3.51 -4.32 -2.12
CA PHE A 136 -3.77 -4.36 -3.55
C PHE A 136 -5.26 -4.17 -3.83
N ALA A 137 -5.56 -3.39 -4.86
CA ALA A 137 -6.91 -3.24 -5.37
C ALA A 137 -6.91 -3.15 -6.89
N ALA A 138 -7.73 -3.98 -7.51
CA ALA A 138 -8.18 -3.86 -8.89
C ALA A 138 -9.66 -4.23 -8.86
N ASP A 139 -10.53 -3.22 -8.88
CA ASP A 139 -12.00 -3.27 -8.72
C ASP A 139 -12.53 -3.36 -7.27
N CYS A 140 -11.84 -4.03 -6.35
CA CYS A 140 -12.24 -3.99 -4.93
C CYS A 140 -11.94 -2.63 -4.30
N LEU A 141 -12.72 -2.22 -3.31
CA LEU A 141 -12.57 -0.94 -2.61
C LEU A 141 -11.36 -1.00 -1.65
N PRO A 142 -10.29 -0.22 -1.84
CA PRO A 142 -9.29 0.00 -0.81
C PRO A 142 -9.82 1.04 0.19
N VAL A 143 -9.55 0.86 1.49
CA VAL A 143 -9.87 1.85 2.52
C VAL A 143 -8.64 2.10 3.36
N LEU A 144 -8.22 3.36 3.44
CA LEU A 144 -7.12 3.81 4.29
C LEU A 144 -7.70 4.51 5.52
N LEU A 145 -7.21 4.19 6.72
CA LEU A 145 -7.70 4.73 7.98
C LEU A 145 -6.55 5.22 8.85
N ALA A 146 -6.81 6.26 9.65
CA ALA A 146 -5.85 6.73 10.64
C ALA A 146 -6.53 7.41 11.84
N ASP A 147 -5.95 7.25 13.02
CA ASP A 147 -6.07 8.21 14.12
C ASP A 147 -4.74 8.96 14.20
N ASP A 148 -4.71 10.17 13.63
CA ASP A 148 -3.49 11.01 13.51
C ASP A 148 -2.95 11.45 14.87
N GLU A 149 -3.81 11.58 15.88
CA GLU A 149 -3.39 11.95 17.25
C GLU A 149 -2.75 10.76 17.97
N ALA A 150 -3.33 9.57 17.82
CA ALA A 150 -2.80 8.35 18.43
C ALA A 150 -1.59 7.77 17.68
N GLY A 151 -1.34 8.20 16.44
CA GLY A 151 -0.29 7.63 15.59
C GLY A 151 -0.60 6.21 15.14
N VAL A 152 -1.88 5.88 14.93
CA VAL A 152 -2.33 4.56 14.49
C VAL A 152 -2.81 4.64 13.05
N ILE A 153 -2.21 3.83 12.17
CA ILE A 153 -2.61 3.72 10.76
C ILE A 153 -3.16 2.33 10.45
N ALA A 154 -4.06 2.26 9.48
CA ALA A 154 -4.57 1.01 8.96
C ALA A 154 -4.90 1.09 7.46
N ALA A 155 -4.85 -0.06 6.80
CA ALA A 155 -5.28 -0.20 5.42
C ALA A 155 -6.09 -1.49 5.27
N ALA A 156 -7.21 -1.43 4.55
CA ALA A 156 -8.11 -2.56 4.36
C ALA A 156 -8.45 -2.77 2.88
N HIS A 157 -8.50 -4.05 2.49
CA HIS A 157 -9.05 -4.50 1.23
C HIS A 157 -10.51 -4.89 1.43
N CYS A 158 -11.41 -4.05 0.93
CA CYS A 158 -12.85 -4.18 1.13
C CYS A 158 -13.53 -4.76 -0.11
N GLY A 159 -13.09 -5.96 -0.51
CA GLY A 159 -13.85 -6.76 -1.49
C GLY A 159 -15.21 -7.17 -0.95
N ARG A 160 -16.16 -7.52 -1.83
CA ARG A 160 -17.54 -7.86 -1.46
C ARG A 160 -17.65 -8.86 -0.30
N LYS A 161 -16.85 -9.94 -0.32
CA LYS A 161 -16.87 -10.97 0.73
C LYS A 161 -16.33 -10.44 2.06
N GLY A 162 -15.22 -9.72 2.05
CA GLY A 162 -14.61 -9.14 3.26
C GLY A 162 -15.52 -8.10 3.91
N LEU A 163 -16.19 -7.26 3.12
CA LEU A 163 -17.20 -6.33 3.61
C LEU A 163 -18.37 -7.05 4.30
N MET A 164 -18.92 -8.10 3.67
CA MET A 164 -19.98 -8.90 4.30
C MET A 164 -19.52 -9.62 5.57
N ALA A 165 -18.23 -9.97 5.65
CA ALA A 165 -17.61 -10.57 6.83
C ALA A 165 -17.25 -9.53 7.93
N GLY A 166 -17.35 -8.23 7.65
CA GLY A 166 -17.07 -7.17 8.63
C GLY A 166 -15.59 -6.80 8.75
N VAL A 167 -14.82 -6.79 7.65
CA VAL A 167 -13.40 -6.38 7.66
C VAL A 167 -13.17 -4.97 8.20
N LEU A 168 -14.09 -4.03 7.94
CA LEU A 168 -14.00 -2.65 8.45
C LEU A 168 -14.22 -2.59 9.96
N ASP A 169 -15.14 -3.38 10.50
CA ASP A 169 -15.34 -3.46 11.94
C ASP A 169 -14.09 -4.05 12.62
N ALA A 170 -13.54 -5.11 12.05
CA ALA A 170 -12.35 -5.78 12.55
C ALA A 170 -11.13 -4.85 12.59
N VAL A 171 -10.87 -4.11 11.50
CA VAL A 171 -9.70 -3.21 11.46
C VAL A 171 -9.85 -2.03 12.41
N ILE A 172 -11.06 -1.49 12.59
CA ILE A 172 -11.29 -0.42 13.56
C ILE A 172 -11.13 -0.94 14.99
N GLU A 173 -11.60 -2.16 15.29
CA GLU A 173 -11.36 -2.81 16.58
C GLU A 173 -9.85 -2.95 16.85
N ALA A 174 -9.08 -3.44 15.88
CA ALA A 174 -7.64 -3.57 16.00
C ALA A 174 -6.93 -2.21 16.16
N MET A 175 -7.39 -1.15 15.47
CA MET A 175 -6.88 0.21 15.69
C MET A 175 -7.12 0.67 17.14
N CYS A 176 -8.32 0.43 17.69
CA CYS A 176 -8.64 0.78 19.07
C CYS A 176 -7.80 -0.01 20.08
N GLU A 177 -7.53 -1.29 19.82
CA GLU A 177 -6.62 -2.11 20.65
C GLU A 177 -5.20 -1.53 20.69
N LYS A 178 -4.77 -0.83 19.64
CA LYS A 178 -3.49 -0.13 19.56
C LYS A 178 -3.54 1.32 20.06
N GLY A 179 -4.66 1.75 20.65
CA GLY A 179 -4.80 3.05 21.30
C GLY A 179 -5.50 4.12 20.48
N ALA A 180 -6.02 3.80 19.29
CA ALA A 180 -6.88 4.73 18.56
C ALA A 180 -8.21 4.98 19.29
N GLU A 181 -8.76 6.18 19.13
CA GLU A 181 -10.13 6.46 19.54
C GLU A 181 -11.05 6.42 18.32
N ARG A 182 -12.10 5.58 18.37
CA ARG A 182 -13.01 5.39 17.23
C ARG A 182 -13.62 6.70 16.70
N SER A 183 -13.83 7.71 17.55
CA SER A 183 -14.34 9.02 17.15
C SER A 183 -13.33 9.92 16.43
N ARG A 184 -12.03 9.60 16.50
CA ARG A 184 -10.95 10.32 15.80
C ARG A 184 -10.49 9.63 14.52
N ILE A 185 -10.90 8.38 14.28
CA ILE A 185 -10.52 7.65 13.09
C ILE A 185 -11.11 8.33 11.84
N THR A 186 -10.22 8.80 10.99
CA THR A 186 -10.56 9.27 9.64
C THR A 186 -10.37 8.11 8.66
N ALA A 187 -11.25 8.00 7.68
CA ALA A 187 -11.15 7.01 6.62
C ALA A 187 -11.29 7.66 5.24
N VAL A 188 -10.50 7.19 4.28
CA VAL A 188 -10.55 7.58 2.87
C VAL A 188 -10.77 6.33 2.02
N LEU A 189 -11.63 6.47 1.01
CA LEU A 189 -12.09 5.42 0.09
C LEU A 189 -11.72 5.80 -1.35
#